data_AF-A0A660PKI2-F1
#
_entry.id   AF-A0A660PKI2-F1
#
_cell.length_a   1.000
_cell.length_b   1.000
_cell.length_c   1.000
_cell.angle_alpha   90.00
_cell.angle_beta   90.00
_cell.angle_gamma   90.00
#
_symmetry.space_group_name_H-M   'P 1'
#
loop_
_entity.id
_entity.type
_entity.pdbx_description
1 polymer ?
#
loop_
_entity_poly.entity_id
_entity_poly.type
_entity_poly.pdbx_seq_one_letter_code
_entity_poly.pdbx_strand_id
1 'polypeptide(L)'
;GNKIVNNYTLVGRIPNGGKVVNRVEAPDANNREVYLSLTNPDFTTAYRIAERINIKYGLTAYPMDGGTVKLVVPDSLSHQINRMKFISDIGQLQVVPDNNARVVINEKTGTIVAGKHVIVEPVAIAHGTITVDIQSKPVISQPEPFSGGETIYTQESRININDEKARVVHLKGAVYLSDVAKALNKIGATPRDIIAIFQALKQAGALRAELIIL
;
A
#
# COMPACT_ATOMS: atom_id res chain seq x y z
N GLY A 1 62.81 -31.13 -50.58
CA GLY A 1 62.26 -29.78 -50.82
C GLY A 1 61.46 -29.37 -49.62
N ASN A 2 61.85 -28.30 -48.92
CA ASN A 2 61.13 -27.82 -47.74
C ASN A 2 59.93 -26.97 -48.18
N LYS A 3 58.73 -27.33 -47.71
CA LYS A 3 57.48 -26.60 -47.93
C LYS A 3 57.32 -25.56 -46.83
N ILE A 4 57.43 -24.29 -47.18
CA ILE A 4 57.16 -23.18 -46.27
C ILE A 4 55.64 -22.98 -46.23
N VAL A 5 55.04 -23.10 -45.05
CA VAL A 5 53.60 -22.83 -44.84
C VAL A 5 53.45 -21.43 -44.26
N ASN A 6 52.96 -20.50 -45.06
CA ASN A 6 52.56 -19.18 -44.60
C ASN A 6 51.15 -19.25 -44.01
N ASN A 7 51.04 -19.34 -42.69
CA ASN A 7 49.79 -19.00 -42.01
C ASN A 7 49.69 -17.48 -41.93
N TYR A 8 48.84 -16.86 -42.76
CA TYR A 8 48.41 -15.49 -42.51
C TYR A 8 47.18 -15.53 -41.61
N THR A 9 47.24 -14.81 -40.49
CA THR A 9 46.09 -14.64 -39.59
C THR A 9 45.08 -13.73 -40.29
N LEU A 10 43.90 -14.27 -40.64
CA LEU A 10 42.80 -13.48 -41.19
C LEU A 10 42.22 -12.60 -40.07
N VAL A 11 42.80 -11.42 -39.85
CA VAL A 11 42.35 -10.48 -38.82
C VAL A 11 41.27 -9.55 -39.39
N GLY A 12 40.10 -9.55 -38.74
CA GLY A 12 39.02 -8.61 -39.00
C GLY A 12 38.86 -7.65 -37.82
N ARG A 13 38.78 -6.35 -38.10
CA ARG A 13 38.56 -5.32 -37.07
C ARG A 13 37.09 -4.90 -37.11
N ILE A 14 36.45 -4.84 -35.94
CA ILE A 14 35.08 -4.32 -35.79
C ILE A 14 35.17 -3.00 -35.02
N PRO A 15 35.27 -1.85 -35.71
CA PRO A 15 35.21 -0.56 -35.05
C PRO A 15 33.84 -0.43 -34.35
N ASN A 16 33.86 -0.09 -33.06
CA ASN A 16 32.70 0.00 -32.14
C ASN A 16 32.27 -1.32 -31.45
N GLY A 17 33.00 -2.43 -31.66
CA GLY A 17 32.73 -3.70 -30.98
C GLY A 17 31.46 -4.41 -31.47
N GLY A 18 31.07 -5.47 -30.76
CA GLY A 18 29.85 -6.24 -31.05
C GLY A 18 28.89 -6.18 -29.86
N LYS A 19 27.60 -6.03 -30.12
CA LYS A 19 26.57 -6.14 -29.08
C LYS A 19 26.19 -7.61 -28.93
N VAL A 20 26.62 -8.25 -27.85
CA VAL A 20 26.11 -9.57 -27.47
C VAL A 20 24.73 -9.36 -26.86
N VAL A 21 23.70 -9.78 -27.57
CA VAL A 21 22.34 -9.88 -27.02
C VAL A 21 22.07 -11.34 -26.73
N ASN A 22 21.83 -11.66 -25.46
CA ASN A 22 21.13 -12.90 -25.17
C ASN A 22 19.72 -12.74 -25.73
N ARG A 23 19.40 -13.48 -26.78
CA ARG A 23 18.03 -13.61 -27.24
C ARG A 23 17.29 -14.29 -26.10
N VAL A 24 16.45 -13.55 -25.38
CA VAL A 24 15.39 -14.17 -24.61
C VAL A 24 14.61 -14.99 -25.63
N GLU A 25 14.53 -16.31 -25.43
CA GLU A 25 13.75 -17.16 -26.31
C GLU A 25 12.37 -16.53 -26.43
N ALA A 26 11.91 -16.33 -27.67
CA ALA A 26 10.57 -15.80 -27.88
C ALA A 26 9.63 -16.75 -27.11
N PRO A 27 8.75 -16.24 -26.23
CA PRO A 27 7.85 -17.09 -25.48
C PRO A 27 7.16 -18.00 -26.47
N ASP A 28 7.23 -19.32 -26.23
CA ASP A 28 6.62 -20.32 -27.09
C ASP A 28 5.20 -19.86 -27.43
N ALA A 29 4.89 -19.74 -28.72
CA ALA A 29 3.60 -19.26 -29.18
C ALA A 29 2.46 -20.19 -28.72
N ASN A 30 2.79 -21.44 -28.36
CA ASN A 30 1.86 -22.39 -27.76
C ASN A 30 1.77 -22.30 -26.24
N ASN A 31 2.67 -21.60 -25.56
CA ASN A 31 2.58 -21.41 -24.11
C ASN A 31 1.50 -20.38 -23.79
N ARG A 32 0.35 -20.89 -23.34
CA ARG A 32 -0.83 -20.10 -22.96
C ARG A 32 -0.71 -19.50 -21.56
N GLU A 33 0.32 -19.88 -20.81
CA GLU A 33 0.54 -19.39 -19.46
C GLU A 33 1.37 -18.11 -19.45
N VAL A 34 0.89 -17.12 -18.71
CA VAL A 34 1.59 -15.86 -18.44
C VAL A 34 1.63 -15.67 -16.94
N TYR A 35 2.79 -15.31 -16.41
CA TYR A 35 2.97 -15.11 -14.97
C TYR A 35 3.12 -13.61 -14.70
N LEU A 36 2.21 -13.05 -13.91
CA LEU A 36 2.34 -11.70 -13.37
C LEU A 36 3.12 -11.76 -12.07
N SER A 37 4.20 -10.99 -11.97
CA SER A 37 4.94 -10.81 -10.73
C SER A 37 4.61 -9.45 -10.13
N LEU A 38 4.17 -9.43 -8.88
CA LEU A 38 3.87 -8.23 -8.11
C LEU A 38 5.16 -7.66 -7.53
N THR A 39 5.35 -6.34 -7.65
CA THR A 39 6.49 -5.64 -7.04
C THR A 39 6.47 -5.68 -5.51
N ASN A 40 5.28 -5.60 -4.93
CA ASN A 40 5.06 -5.71 -3.48
C ASN A 40 4.17 -6.94 -3.23
N PRO A 41 4.76 -8.07 -2.80
CA PRO A 41 3.99 -9.29 -2.52
C PRO A 41 2.99 -9.08 -1.38
N ASP A 42 1.73 -9.40 -1.64
CA ASP A 42 0.64 -9.39 -0.68
C ASP A 42 -0.49 -10.33 -1.13
N PHE A 43 -0.92 -11.23 -0.24
CA PHE A 43 -1.92 -12.26 -0.56
C PHE A 43 -3.27 -11.66 -0.93
N THR A 44 -3.72 -10.64 -0.19
CA THR A 44 -5.00 -9.97 -0.45
C THR A 44 -4.97 -9.27 -1.81
N THR A 45 -3.86 -8.61 -2.14
CA THR A 45 -3.65 -7.90 -3.41
C THR A 45 -3.58 -8.88 -4.57
N ALA A 46 -2.80 -9.96 -4.47
CA ALA A 46 -2.74 -11.00 -5.49
C ALA A 46 -4.13 -11.61 -5.76
N TYR A 47 -4.89 -11.90 -4.69
CA TYR A 47 -6.26 -12.38 -4.80
C TYR A 47 -7.18 -11.36 -5.50
N ARG A 48 -7.16 -10.09 -5.08
CA ARG A 48 -7.97 -9.01 -5.70
C ARG A 48 -7.61 -8.79 -7.18
N ILE A 49 -6.34 -8.91 -7.55
CA ILE A 49 -5.90 -8.86 -8.95
C ILE A 49 -6.54 -10.00 -9.74
N ALA A 50 -6.43 -11.24 -9.25
CA ALA A 50 -7.01 -12.38 -9.92
C ALA A 50 -8.54 -12.26 -10.05
N GLU A 51 -9.23 -11.83 -8.99
CA GLU A 51 -10.66 -11.57 -8.99
C GLU A 51 -11.05 -10.51 -10.04
N ARG A 52 -10.32 -9.39 -10.09
CA ARG A 52 -10.58 -8.31 -11.05
C ARG A 52 -10.41 -8.74 -12.50
N ILE A 53 -9.40 -9.56 -12.78
CA ILE A 53 -9.18 -10.16 -14.10
C ILE A 53 -10.30 -11.15 -14.43
N ASN A 54 -10.66 -12.00 -13.47
CA ASN A 54 -11.69 -13.02 -13.64
C ASN A 54 -13.08 -12.43 -13.89
N ILE A 55 -13.41 -11.29 -13.30
CA ILE A 55 -14.65 -10.55 -13.59
C ILE A 55 -14.75 -10.15 -15.07
N LYS A 56 -13.62 -9.78 -15.71
CA LYS A 56 -13.61 -9.30 -17.09
C LYS A 56 -13.47 -10.42 -18.13
N TYR A 57 -12.70 -11.46 -17.82
CA TYR A 57 -12.30 -12.48 -18.80
C TYR A 57 -12.72 -13.92 -18.45
N GLY A 58 -13.46 -14.11 -17.34
CA GLY A 58 -13.76 -15.45 -16.81
C GLY A 58 -12.56 -16.06 -16.09
N LEU A 59 -12.66 -17.34 -15.70
CA LEU A 59 -11.66 -18.07 -14.88
C LEU A 59 -10.32 -18.26 -15.60
N THR A 60 -9.55 -17.19 -15.65
CA THR A 60 -8.30 -17.06 -16.41
C THR A 60 -7.12 -16.69 -15.53
N ALA A 61 -7.36 -16.09 -14.36
CA ALA A 61 -6.36 -15.69 -13.40
C ALA A 61 -6.44 -16.52 -12.12
N TYR A 62 -5.29 -17.02 -11.67
CA TYR A 62 -5.11 -17.87 -10.51
C TYR A 62 -3.97 -17.31 -9.65
N PRO A 63 -4.25 -16.83 -8.43
CA PRO A 63 -3.19 -16.41 -7.52
C PRO A 63 -2.45 -17.66 -7.04
N MET A 64 -1.13 -17.72 -7.29
CA MET A 64 -0.29 -18.87 -6.91
C MET A 64 0.31 -18.66 -5.52
N ASP A 65 0.73 -17.43 -5.23
CA ASP A 65 1.29 -16.97 -3.97
C ASP A 65 1.04 -15.45 -3.81
N GLY A 66 1.56 -14.83 -2.75
CA GLY A 66 1.39 -13.39 -2.51
C GLY A 66 2.07 -12.49 -3.55
N GLY A 67 3.03 -12.99 -4.31
CA GLY A 67 3.79 -12.25 -5.32
C GLY A 67 3.49 -12.64 -6.77
N THR A 68 2.77 -13.74 -7.02
CA THR A 68 2.63 -14.34 -8.35
C THR A 68 1.17 -14.66 -8.68
N VAL A 69 0.70 -14.14 -9.81
CA VAL A 69 -0.60 -14.49 -10.38
C VAL A 69 -0.39 -15.16 -11.73
N LYS A 70 -0.81 -16.42 -11.85
CA LYS A 70 -0.81 -17.15 -13.11
C LYS A 70 -2.02 -16.78 -13.95
N LEU A 71 -1.80 -16.44 -15.21
CA LEU A 71 -2.82 -16.16 -16.20
C LEU A 71 -2.80 -17.26 -17.26
N VAL A 72 -3.98 -17.74 -17.63
CA VAL A 72 -4.19 -18.67 -18.73
C VAL A 72 -4.95 -17.92 -19.82
N VAL A 73 -4.31 -17.73 -20.97
CA VAL A 73 -4.92 -17.03 -22.11
C VAL A 73 -6.02 -17.93 -22.70
N PRO A 74 -7.28 -17.46 -22.81
CA PRO A 74 -8.37 -18.22 -23.42
C PRO A 74 -8.12 -18.56 -24.88
N ASP A 75 -8.69 -19.66 -25.34
CA ASP A 75 -8.54 -20.16 -26.71
C ASP A 75 -9.01 -19.15 -27.76
N SER A 76 -10.07 -18.39 -27.45
CA SER A 76 -10.59 -17.30 -28.29
C SER A 76 -9.60 -16.13 -28.48
N LEU A 77 -8.62 -15.99 -27.59
CA LEU A 77 -7.63 -14.90 -27.59
C LEU A 77 -6.21 -15.40 -27.93
N SER A 78 -6.05 -16.66 -28.34
CA SER A 78 -4.75 -17.28 -28.64
C SER A 78 -3.99 -16.61 -29.79
N HIS A 79 -4.70 -15.97 -30.72
CA HIS A 79 -4.07 -15.26 -31.83
C HIS A 79 -3.18 -14.11 -31.31
N GLN A 80 -1.99 -13.96 -31.89
CA GLN A 80 -0.95 -13.03 -31.41
C GLN A 80 -1.45 -11.61 -31.12
N ILE A 81 -2.29 -11.05 -32.00
CA ILE A 81 -2.86 -9.69 -31.85
C ILE A 81 -3.80 -9.63 -30.64
N ASN A 82 -4.68 -10.63 -30.49
CA ASN A 82 -5.65 -10.68 -29.39
C ASN A 82 -4.98 -10.96 -28.05
N ARG A 83 -3.92 -11.77 -28.03
CA ARG A 83 -3.09 -12.02 -26.84
C ARG A 83 -2.41 -10.75 -26.37
N MET A 84 -1.84 -9.95 -27.30
CA MET A 84 -1.24 -8.66 -26.95
C MET A 84 -2.28 -7.71 -26.35
N LYS A 85 -3.46 -7.64 -26.96
CA LYS A 85 -4.59 -6.85 -26.44
C LYS A 85 -5.01 -7.32 -25.04
N PHE A 86 -5.14 -8.63 -24.82
CA PHE A 86 -5.45 -9.20 -23.50
C PHE A 86 -4.45 -8.77 -22.42
N ILE A 87 -3.15 -8.91 -22.69
CA ILE A 87 -2.09 -8.50 -21.76
C ILE A 87 -2.13 -7.00 -21.50
N SER A 88 -2.30 -6.19 -22.55
CA SER A 88 -2.39 -4.73 -22.43
C SER A 88 -3.61 -4.31 -21.60
N ASP A 89 -4.76 -4.94 -21.82
CA ASP A 89 -5.99 -4.65 -21.10
C ASP A 89 -5.88 -5.02 -19.61
N ILE A 90 -5.20 -6.14 -19.29
CA ILE A 90 -4.90 -6.51 -17.90
C ILE A 90 -3.99 -5.48 -17.25
N GLY A 91 -2.96 -4.99 -17.95
CA GLY A 91 -2.05 -3.96 -17.45
C GLY A 91 -2.72 -2.61 -17.14
N GLN A 92 -3.93 -2.37 -17.67
CA GLN A 92 -4.72 -1.16 -17.40
C GLN A 92 -5.73 -1.33 -16.25
N LEU A 93 -5.89 -2.55 -15.72
CA LEU A 93 -6.82 -2.78 -14.62
C LEU A 93 -6.34 -2.08 -13.34
N GLN A 94 -7.21 -1.26 -12.78
CA GLN A 94 -6.97 -0.66 -11.47
C GLN A 94 -7.49 -1.59 -10.37
N VAL A 95 -6.61 -1.89 -9.42
CA VAL A 95 -6.90 -2.65 -8.21
C VAL A 95 -6.41 -1.84 -7.02
N VAL A 96 -7.20 -1.77 -5.96
CA VAL A 96 -6.77 -1.14 -4.70
C VAL A 96 -5.96 -2.18 -3.93
N PRO A 97 -4.62 -2.02 -3.83
CA PRO A 97 -3.79 -2.96 -3.10
C PRO A 97 -4.14 -2.91 -1.61
N ASP A 98 -3.90 -4.02 -0.92
CA ASP A 98 -3.87 -4.02 0.53
C ASP A 98 -2.54 -3.39 0.96
N ASN A 99 -2.62 -2.15 1.43
CA ASN A 99 -1.46 -1.46 1.96
C ASN A 99 -1.47 -1.60 3.47
N ASN A 100 -0.39 -2.14 4.03
CA ASN A 100 -0.16 -2.04 5.47
C ASN A 100 -0.23 -0.57 5.87
N ALA A 101 -1.03 -0.27 6.89
CA ALA A 101 -1.06 1.04 7.51
C ALA A 101 0.37 1.41 7.95
N ARG A 102 0.93 2.51 7.42
CA ARG A 102 2.26 3.01 7.81
C ARG A 102 2.19 4.43 8.33
N VAL A 103 3.05 4.71 9.28
CA VAL A 103 3.23 6.01 9.92
C VAL A 103 4.72 6.32 9.88
N VAL A 104 5.07 7.42 9.23
CA VAL A 104 6.45 7.89 9.14
C VAL A 104 6.56 9.16 9.97
N ILE A 105 7.48 9.17 10.93
CA ILE A 105 7.78 10.35 11.75
C ILE A 105 9.24 10.73 11.52
N ASN A 106 9.49 12.00 11.21
CA ASN A 106 10.84 12.53 11.19
C ASN A 106 11.11 13.27 12.52
N GLU A 107 12.05 12.76 13.33
CA GLU A 107 12.34 13.33 14.66
C GLU A 107 12.90 14.75 14.53
N LYS A 108 13.74 15.00 13.51
CA LYS A 108 14.42 16.29 13.32
C LYS A 108 13.47 17.41 12.89
N THR A 109 12.52 17.13 12.01
CA THR A 109 11.58 18.14 11.49
C THR A 109 10.23 18.12 12.18
N GLY A 110 9.92 17.10 12.98
CA GLY A 110 8.60 16.89 13.56
C GLY A 110 7.53 16.55 12.53
N THR A 111 7.92 16.21 11.29
CA THR A 111 6.97 15.88 10.22
C THR A 111 6.39 14.48 10.45
N ILE A 112 5.07 14.39 10.45
CA ILE A 112 4.33 13.13 10.64
C ILE A 112 3.50 12.86 9.39
N VAL A 113 3.71 11.70 8.77
CA VAL A 113 2.96 11.23 7.60
C VAL A 113 2.23 9.95 8.01
N ALA A 114 0.90 10.01 8.08
CA ALA A 114 0.05 8.86 8.35
C ALA A 114 -0.75 8.52 7.08
N GLY A 115 -0.80 7.23 6.74
CA GLY A 115 -1.67 6.75 5.65
C GLY A 115 -3.15 7.00 5.92
N LYS A 116 -3.96 7.06 4.86
CA LYS A 116 -5.42 7.36 4.94
C LYS A 116 -6.21 6.37 5.82
N HIS A 117 -5.74 5.15 6.00
CA HIS A 117 -6.44 4.08 6.70
C HIS A 117 -5.81 3.71 8.05
N VAL A 118 -5.00 4.58 8.66
CA VAL A 118 -4.45 4.32 9.99
C VAL A 118 -5.45 4.73 11.07
N ILE A 119 -6.00 3.73 11.76
CA ILE A 119 -6.99 3.89 12.83
C ILE A 119 -6.30 3.59 14.17
N VAL A 120 -6.68 4.35 15.20
CA VAL A 120 -6.27 4.10 16.59
C VAL A 120 -7.47 3.59 17.39
N GLU A 121 -7.30 2.47 18.07
CA GLU A 121 -8.31 1.91 18.96
C GLU A 121 -8.42 2.69 20.27
N PRO A 122 -9.55 2.56 20.99
CA PRO A 122 -9.72 3.24 22.27
C PRO A 122 -8.65 2.83 23.29
N VAL A 123 -7.96 3.82 23.85
CA VAL A 123 -6.87 3.60 24.80
C VAL A 123 -6.57 4.88 25.56
N ALA A 124 -6.19 4.72 26.83
CA ALA A 124 -5.71 5.81 27.66
C ALA A 124 -4.19 5.68 27.85
N ILE A 125 -3.45 6.76 27.62
CA ILE A 125 -1.99 6.82 27.76
C ILE A 125 -1.61 8.05 28.58
N ALA A 126 -0.71 7.85 29.54
CA ALA A 126 -0.04 8.93 30.24
C ALA A 126 1.45 8.93 29.85
N HIS A 127 1.95 10.07 29.37
CA HIS A 127 3.37 10.25 29.02
C HIS A 127 3.84 11.65 29.42
N GLY A 128 4.76 11.71 30.39
CA GLY A 128 5.24 12.98 30.95
C GLY A 128 4.10 13.80 31.56
N THR A 129 3.84 14.98 31.00
CA THR A 129 2.74 15.87 31.42
C THR A 129 1.48 15.76 30.56
N ILE A 130 1.48 14.84 29.58
CA ILE A 130 0.42 14.67 28.60
C ILE A 130 -0.37 13.42 28.95
N THR A 131 -1.69 13.55 29.03
CA THR A 131 -2.61 12.41 29.17
C THR A 131 -3.52 12.37 27.96
N VAL A 132 -3.53 11.26 27.23
CA VAL A 132 -4.32 11.09 26.02
C VAL A 132 -5.39 10.04 26.32
N ASP A 133 -6.66 10.41 26.16
CA ASP A 133 -7.79 9.48 26.30
C ASP A 133 -8.55 9.41 24.97
N ILE A 134 -8.35 8.30 24.26
CA ILE A 134 -8.96 8.05 22.96
C ILE A 134 -10.23 7.24 23.20
N GLN A 135 -11.40 7.85 22.95
CA GLN A 135 -12.70 7.21 23.11
C GLN A 135 -13.40 7.03 21.75
N SER A 136 -13.75 5.79 21.41
CA SER A 136 -14.66 5.54 20.29
C SER A 136 -16.09 5.65 20.79
N LYS A 137 -16.81 6.69 20.39
CA LYS A 137 -18.26 6.78 20.54
C LYS A 137 -18.89 6.70 19.16
N PRO A 138 -19.67 5.65 18.83
CA PRO A 138 -20.45 5.65 17.61
C PRO A 138 -21.48 6.77 17.70
N VAL A 139 -21.40 7.75 16.79
CA VAL A 139 -22.43 8.78 16.66
C VAL A 139 -23.49 8.21 15.74
N ILE A 140 -24.55 7.66 16.32
CA ILE A 140 -25.72 7.18 15.59
C ILE A 140 -26.69 8.36 15.51
N SER A 141 -26.83 8.95 14.32
CA SER A 141 -27.85 9.97 14.04
C SER A 141 -29.07 9.28 13.43
N GLN A 142 -29.87 8.63 14.28
CA GLN A 142 -31.10 7.97 13.82
C GLN A 142 -32.25 8.99 13.90
N PRO A 143 -32.86 9.39 12.77
CA PRO A 143 -33.99 10.30 12.79
C PRO A 143 -35.23 9.64 13.41
N GLU A 144 -36.17 10.46 13.88
CA GLU A 144 -37.38 10.01 14.59
C GLU A 144 -38.16 8.93 13.81
N PRO A 145 -38.77 7.94 14.49
CA PRO A 145 -39.54 6.89 13.84
C PRO A 145 -40.61 7.48 12.92
N PHE A 146 -40.77 6.91 11.72
CA PHE A 146 -41.68 7.34 10.65
C PHE A 146 -41.31 8.64 9.91
N SER A 147 -40.19 9.28 10.22
CA SER A 147 -39.61 10.27 9.31
C SER A 147 -38.90 9.53 8.18
N GLY A 148 -39.28 9.76 6.92
CA GLY A 148 -38.63 9.15 5.75
C GLY A 148 -37.21 9.66 5.49
N GLY A 149 -36.47 10.02 6.54
CA GLY A 149 -35.11 10.54 6.47
C GLY A 149 -34.09 9.41 6.48
N GLU A 150 -33.07 9.54 5.62
CA GLU A 150 -31.90 8.67 5.64
C GLU A 150 -30.93 9.14 6.73
N THR A 151 -30.34 8.19 7.45
CA THR A 151 -29.27 8.47 8.43
C THR A 151 -28.09 9.12 7.74
N ILE A 152 -27.81 10.39 8.07
CA ILE A 152 -26.67 11.15 7.55
C ILE A 152 -25.57 11.31 8.59
N TYR A 153 -24.31 11.23 8.13
CA TYR A 153 -23.12 11.52 8.93
C TYR A 153 -22.78 13.02 8.81
N THR A 154 -22.80 13.77 9.91
CA THR A 154 -22.28 15.16 9.92
C THR A 154 -21.55 15.50 11.22
N GLN A 155 -20.71 16.53 11.19
CA GLN A 155 -19.74 16.89 12.22
C GLN A 155 -19.86 18.38 12.60
N GLU A 156 -20.32 18.68 13.82
CA GLU A 156 -20.22 20.03 14.42
C GLU A 156 -19.42 19.97 15.73
N SER A 157 -18.63 21.00 16.01
CA SER A 157 -17.87 21.12 17.27
C SER A 157 -17.94 22.54 17.83
N ARG A 158 -18.34 22.65 19.10
CA ARG A 158 -18.14 23.83 19.96
C ARG A 158 -17.14 23.46 21.06
N ILE A 159 -16.17 24.33 21.31
CA ILE A 159 -15.10 24.15 22.29
C ILE A 159 -15.35 25.13 23.45
N ASN A 160 -15.45 24.62 24.67
CA ASN A 160 -15.33 25.39 25.91
C ASN A 160 -14.15 24.81 26.71
N ILE A 161 -13.24 25.66 27.15
CA ILE A 161 -12.01 25.30 27.88
C ILE A 161 -12.10 25.91 29.28
N ASN A 162 -11.78 25.11 30.31
CA ASN A 162 -11.36 25.58 31.63
C ASN A 162 -10.09 24.78 32.04
N ASP A 163 -9.07 25.53 32.45
CA ASP A 163 -7.73 25.14 32.95
C ASP A 163 -7.83 24.46 34.35
N GLU A 164 -6.90 23.63 34.88
CA GLU A 164 -5.42 23.67 34.87
C GLU A 164 -4.75 22.26 35.01
N LYS A 165 -3.52 22.17 34.48
CA LYS A 165 -2.36 21.28 34.81
C LYS A 165 -2.33 19.78 34.43
N ALA A 166 -3.37 19.23 33.81
CA ALA A 166 -3.23 18.00 33.03
C ALA A 166 -3.74 18.27 31.60
N ARG A 167 -2.86 18.14 30.60
CA ARG A 167 -3.28 18.25 29.19
C ARG A 167 -3.98 16.96 28.82
N VAL A 168 -5.30 16.91 29.06
CA VAL A 168 -6.17 15.80 28.67
C VAL A 168 -6.68 16.06 27.26
N VAL A 169 -6.34 15.18 26.33
CA VAL A 169 -6.86 15.24 24.96
C VAL A 169 -8.02 14.26 24.83
N HIS A 170 -9.22 14.79 24.59
CA HIS A 170 -10.41 14.00 24.26
C HIS A 170 -10.64 13.99 22.74
N LEU A 171 -10.62 12.80 22.12
CA LEU A 171 -10.93 12.60 20.71
C LEU A 171 -12.19 11.74 20.60
N LYS A 172 -13.19 12.17 19.81
CA LYS A 172 -14.48 11.45 19.62
C LYS A 172 -14.48 10.70 18.28
N GLY A 173 -14.73 9.39 18.32
CA GLY A 173 -15.01 8.55 17.14
C GLY A 173 -13.92 7.53 16.81
N ALA A 174 -14.01 6.84 15.67
CA ALA A 174 -12.87 6.10 15.11
C ALA A 174 -11.83 7.14 14.66
N VAL A 175 -10.83 7.40 15.49
CA VAL A 175 -9.92 8.53 15.28
C VAL A 175 -8.86 8.12 14.27
N TYR A 176 -8.81 8.81 13.14
CA TYR A 176 -7.67 8.71 12.24
C TYR A 176 -6.43 9.20 12.97
N LEU A 177 -5.31 8.50 12.81
CA LEU A 177 -4.06 8.89 13.46
C LEU A 177 -3.64 10.33 13.11
N SER A 178 -4.00 10.81 11.92
CA SER A 178 -3.79 12.21 11.51
C SER A 178 -4.42 13.22 12.46
N ASP A 179 -5.57 12.88 13.08
CA ASP A 179 -6.27 13.77 13.99
C ASP A 179 -5.65 13.74 15.39
N VAL A 180 -5.18 12.56 15.83
CA VAL A 180 -4.38 12.42 17.05
C VAL A 180 -3.09 13.23 16.94
N ALA A 181 -2.35 13.08 15.83
CA ALA A 181 -1.10 13.80 15.58
C ALA A 181 -1.32 15.32 15.58
N LYS A 182 -2.38 15.80 14.91
CA LYS A 182 -2.75 17.23 14.90
C LYS A 182 -3.10 17.73 16.31
N ALA A 183 -3.85 16.97 17.08
CA ALA A 183 -4.22 17.34 18.45
C ALA A 183 -2.98 17.44 19.35
N LEU A 184 -2.07 16.46 19.28
CA LEU A 184 -0.81 16.45 20.03
C LEU A 184 0.11 17.61 19.63
N ASN A 185 0.20 17.93 18.33
CA ASN A 185 0.97 19.07 17.87
C ASN A 185 0.38 20.41 18.38
N LYS A 186 -0.95 20.56 18.34
CA LYS A 186 -1.64 21.77 18.83
C LYS A 186 -1.44 22.02 20.33
N ILE A 187 -1.31 20.98 21.15
CA ILE A 187 -1.04 21.12 22.58
C ILE A 187 0.44 21.33 22.90
N GLY A 188 1.31 21.38 21.89
CA GLY A 188 2.75 21.61 22.03
C GLY A 188 3.53 20.37 22.49
N ALA A 189 3.08 19.16 22.16
CA ALA A 189 3.87 17.96 22.38
C ALA A 189 5.16 18.01 21.55
N THR A 190 6.30 17.67 22.14
CA THR A 190 7.56 17.64 21.38
C THR A 190 7.56 16.45 20.41
N PRO A 191 8.32 16.48 19.30
CA PRO A 191 8.44 15.32 18.41
C PRO A 191 8.82 14.03 19.15
N ARG A 192 9.66 14.11 20.18
CA ARG A 192 10.02 12.99 21.05
C ARG A 192 8.85 12.45 21.84
N ASP A 193 8.04 13.32 22.44
CA ASP A 193 6.84 12.91 23.17
C ASP A 193 5.84 12.21 22.23
N ILE A 194 5.67 12.72 21.01
CA ILE A 194 4.78 12.13 20.00
C ILE A 194 5.27 10.73 19.60
N ILE A 195 6.57 10.59 19.34
CA ILE A 195 7.19 9.29 19.02
C ILE A 195 6.95 8.30 20.16
N ALA A 196 7.19 8.71 21.41
CA ALA A 196 7.01 7.85 22.58
C ALA A 196 5.55 7.43 22.77
N ILE A 197 4.59 8.36 22.60
CA ILE A 197 3.16 8.04 22.65
C ILE A 197 2.79 7.05 21.53
N PHE A 198 3.28 7.23 20.31
CA PHE A 198 2.95 6.34 19.19
C PHE A 198 3.60 4.96 19.33
N GLN A 199 4.80 4.89 19.89
CA GLN A 199 5.43 3.62 20.28
C GLN A 199 4.61 2.91 21.36
N ALA A 200 4.14 3.64 22.38
CA ALA A 200 3.28 3.10 23.43
C ALA A 200 1.93 2.61 22.87
N LEU A 201 1.31 3.36 21.96
CA LEU A 201 0.09 2.94 21.24
C LEU A 201 0.30 1.64 20.46
N LYS A 202 1.44 1.50 19.78
CA LYS A 202 1.81 0.29 19.04
C LYS A 202 2.02 -0.90 19.98
N GLN A 203 2.72 -0.69 21.09
CA GLN A 203 2.96 -1.74 22.10
C GLN A 203 1.68 -2.18 22.82
N ALA A 204 0.74 -1.25 23.04
CA ALA A 204 -0.57 -1.55 23.60
C ALA A 204 -1.52 -2.25 22.61
N GLY A 205 -1.12 -2.43 21.35
CA GLY A 205 -1.96 -3.00 20.29
C GLY A 205 -3.03 -2.04 19.76
N ALA A 206 -3.12 -0.83 20.31
CA ALA A 206 -4.11 0.17 19.91
C ALA A 206 -3.80 0.84 18.56
N LEU A 207 -2.53 0.85 18.15
CA LEU A 207 -2.11 1.31 16.81
C LEU A 207 -1.81 0.10 15.91
N ARG A 208 -2.73 -0.18 14.97
CA ARG A 208 -2.55 -1.20 13.93
C ARG A 208 -1.82 -0.63 12.72
N ALA A 209 -0.56 -0.26 12.91
CA ALA A 209 0.28 0.27 11.84
C ALA A 209 1.77 0.00 12.06
N GLU A 210 2.51 -0.03 10.96
CA GLU A 210 3.96 0.08 11.00
C GLU A 210 4.37 1.51 11.34
N LEU A 211 5.26 1.65 12.33
CA LEU A 211 5.80 2.93 12.77
C LEU A 211 7.27 2.99 12.35
N ILE A 212 7.59 3.95 11.47
CA ILE A 212 8.93 4.21 10.93
C ILE A 212 9.38 5.57 11.44
N ILE A 213 10.58 5.62 12.01
CA ILE A 213 11.17 6.84 12.58
C ILE A 213 12.42 7.18 11.77
N LEU A 214 12.52 8.44 11.31
CA LEU A 214 13.57 8.99 10.44
C LEU A 214 14.30 10.17 11.08
#